data_AF-E3NT95-F1
#
_entry.id   AF-E3NT95-F1
#
_cell.length_a   1.000
_cell.length_b   1.000
_cell.length_c   1.000
_cell.angle_alpha   90.00
_cell.angle_beta   90.00
_cell.angle_gamma   90.00
#
_symmetry.space_group_name_H-M   'P 1'
#
loop_
_entity.id
_entity.type
_entity.pdbx_description
1 polymer ?
#
loop_
_entity_poly.entity_id
_entity_poly.type
_entity_poly.pdbx_seq_one_letter_code
_entity_poly.pdbx_strand_id
1 'polypeptide(L)'
;MRSAELKESLQLMAKQYGYMGTDFESQSSQDALSTPSKKFSSQWEKDVDDVQGTAQELVRIDERISDITAQADVIQNKIRETEVGSSEEEQLTNSYLQLTNERNTLVHRQEYYNIIETIRQTTSEIDDLRRRIDEVTQIADDIPRSNETKTATDRLMEDLSDAMKMKSNLVQKLFATEEEM
;
A
#
# COMPACT_ATOMS: atom_id res chain seq x y z
N MET A 1 14.82 -3.36 -30.89
CA MET A 1 15.26 -2.67 -29.68
C MET A 1 16.48 -3.40 -29.13
N ARG A 2 17.60 -2.71 -28.97
CA ARG A 2 18.80 -3.24 -28.31
C ARG A 2 18.54 -3.29 -26.79
N SER A 3 19.09 -4.26 -26.05
CA SER A 3 18.79 -4.42 -24.60
C SER A 3 19.08 -3.15 -23.78
N ALA A 4 20.01 -2.30 -24.24
CA ALA A 4 20.28 -0.98 -23.66
C ALA A 4 19.10 0.01 -23.74
N GLU A 5 18.35 0.04 -24.86
CA GLU A 5 17.19 0.93 -25.05
C GLU A 5 16.03 0.53 -24.13
N LEU A 6 15.88 -0.77 -23.86
CA LEU A 6 14.84 -1.26 -22.93
C LEU A 6 15.18 -0.90 -21.48
N LYS A 7 16.45 -1.04 -21.08
CA LYS A 7 16.93 -0.62 -19.75
C LYS A 7 16.74 0.88 -19.53
N GLU A 8 17.01 1.69 -20.55
CA GLU A 8 16.76 3.13 -20.49
C GLU A 8 15.26 3.44 -20.35
N SER A 9 14.39 2.73 -21.09
CA SER A 9 12.94 2.87 -20.97
C SER A 9 12.43 2.50 -19.57
N LEU A 10 12.92 1.41 -18.97
CA LEU A 10 12.61 1.02 -17.59
C LEU A 10 13.02 2.11 -16.59
N GLN A 11 14.20 2.70 -16.78
CA GLN A 11 14.69 3.76 -15.90
C GLN A 11 13.87 5.05 -16.04
N LEU A 12 13.43 5.39 -17.26
CA LEU A 12 12.54 6.53 -17.51
C LEU A 12 11.16 6.32 -16.88
N MET A 13 10.58 5.12 -17.00
CA MET A 13 9.31 4.79 -16.35
C MET A 13 9.43 4.85 -14.82
N ALA A 14 10.49 4.28 -14.26
CA ALA A 14 10.74 4.35 -12.82
C ALA A 14 10.85 5.81 -12.34
N LYS A 15 11.51 6.69 -13.11
CA LYS A 15 11.58 8.14 -12.82
C LYS A 15 10.22 8.82 -12.91
N GLN A 16 9.43 8.54 -13.94
CA GLN A 16 8.11 9.12 -14.14
C GLN A 16 7.16 8.82 -12.96
N TYR A 17 7.27 7.64 -12.36
CA TYR A 17 6.43 7.19 -11.25
C TYR A 17 7.08 7.33 -9.87
N GLY A 18 8.25 7.97 -9.76
CA GLY A 18 8.88 8.29 -8.47
C GLY A 18 9.61 7.12 -7.76
N TYR A 19 10.00 6.07 -8.49
CA TYR A 19 10.68 4.88 -7.94
C TYR A 19 12.19 5.01 -7.74
N MET A 20 12.75 6.23 -7.60
CA MET A 20 14.16 6.38 -7.21
C MET A 20 14.33 6.17 -5.70
N GLY A 21 14.07 4.95 -5.25
CA GLY A 21 14.37 4.43 -3.92
C GLY A 21 15.27 3.21 -4.05
N THR A 22 16.55 3.41 -3.72
CA THR A 22 17.61 2.41 -3.41
C THR A 22 18.06 1.36 -4.44
N ASP A 23 17.24 0.86 -5.35
CA ASP A 23 17.65 -0.35 -6.12
C ASP A 23 18.34 -0.06 -7.46
N PHE A 24 18.13 1.11 -8.06
CA PHE A 24 18.74 1.46 -9.35
C PHE A 24 20.13 2.11 -9.24
N GLU A 25 20.54 2.54 -8.04
CA GLU A 25 21.82 3.22 -7.79
C GLU A 25 22.93 2.31 -7.25
N SER A 26 22.68 0.99 -7.11
CA SER A 26 23.67 0.06 -6.53
C SER A 26 24.89 -0.23 -7.42
N GLN A 27 25.11 0.49 -8.52
CA GLN A 27 26.30 0.35 -9.37
C GLN A 27 26.82 1.67 -9.94
N SER A 28 26.99 2.72 -9.13
CA SER A 28 28.09 3.67 -9.38
C SER A 28 28.33 4.57 -8.19
N SER A 29 29.60 4.63 -7.78
CA SER A 29 30.19 5.66 -6.92
C SER A 29 30.00 5.45 -5.42
N GLN A 30 30.96 4.71 -4.82
CA GLN A 30 31.42 5.01 -3.47
C GLN A 30 31.90 6.46 -3.43
N ASP A 31 31.08 7.36 -2.90
CA ASP A 31 31.53 8.69 -2.51
C ASP A 31 31.77 8.69 -0.99
N ALA A 32 33.04 8.64 -0.62
CA ALA A 32 33.54 8.40 0.74
C ALA A 32 33.38 9.59 1.70
N LEU A 33 32.40 10.47 1.48
CA LEU A 33 32.21 11.70 2.27
C LEU A 33 30.74 12.09 2.49
N SER A 34 29.78 11.16 2.38
CA SER A 34 28.40 11.45 2.73
C SER A 34 28.23 11.57 4.24
N THR A 35 28.06 12.80 4.73
CA THR A 35 27.52 13.12 6.05
C THR A 35 26.30 12.23 6.32
N PRO A 36 26.14 11.58 7.50
CA PRO A 36 24.97 10.76 7.78
C PRO A 36 23.71 11.63 7.86
N SER A 37 23.06 11.88 6.72
CA SER A 37 21.68 12.35 6.70
C SER A 37 20.84 11.20 7.21
N LYS A 38 20.34 11.29 8.45
CA LYS A 38 19.27 10.40 8.92
C LYS A 38 18.12 10.53 7.93
N LYS A 39 17.95 9.52 7.07
CA LYS A 39 16.76 9.40 6.23
C LYS A 39 15.58 9.32 7.19
N PHE A 40 14.75 10.36 7.24
CA PHE A 40 13.45 10.27 7.90
C PHE A 40 12.62 9.33 7.02
N SER A 41 12.54 8.06 7.42
CA SER A 41 11.61 7.11 6.83
C SER A 41 10.20 7.48 7.28
N SER A 42 9.29 7.69 6.34
CA SER A 42 7.88 7.94 6.63
C SER A 42 7.27 6.73 7.35
N GLN A 43 6.20 6.95 8.12
CA GLN A 43 5.60 5.87 8.91
C GLN A 43 5.12 4.73 8.01
N TRP A 44 4.49 5.05 6.88
CA TRP A 44 4.04 4.04 5.92
C TRP A 44 5.17 3.20 5.33
N GLU A 45 6.37 3.73 5.16
CA GLU A 45 7.51 2.96 4.64
C GLU A 45 7.90 1.87 5.62
N LYS A 46 7.89 2.19 6.92
CA LYS A 46 8.11 1.20 7.98
C LYS A 46 6.98 0.18 8.03
N ASP A 47 5.75 0.65 7.87
CA ASP A 47 4.57 -0.21 7.92
C ASP A 47 4.54 -1.13 6.69
N VAL A 48 5.00 -0.71 5.51
CA VAL A 48 5.18 -1.59 4.34
C VAL A 48 6.18 -2.71 4.63
N ASP A 49 7.25 -2.44 5.37
CA ASP A 49 8.24 -3.45 5.75
C ASP A 49 7.76 -4.38 6.88
N ASP A 50 6.86 -3.91 7.77
CA ASP A 50 6.36 -4.66 8.93
C ASP A 50 5.11 -5.50 8.62
N VAL A 51 5.30 -6.60 7.87
CA VAL A 51 4.22 -7.51 7.47
C VAL A 51 3.45 -8.07 8.68
N GLN A 52 4.18 -8.47 9.73
CA GLN A 52 3.58 -9.09 10.90
C GLN A 52 2.81 -8.07 11.74
N GLY A 53 3.38 -6.88 11.96
CA GLY A 53 2.75 -5.83 12.74
C GLY A 53 1.44 -5.36 12.11
N THR A 54 1.42 -5.08 10.80
CA THR A 54 0.19 -4.65 10.13
C THR A 54 -0.89 -5.74 10.15
N ALA A 55 -0.51 -7.01 9.99
CA ALA A 55 -1.46 -8.12 10.03
C ALA A 55 -2.06 -8.27 11.44
N GLN A 56 -1.25 -8.10 12.49
CA GLN A 56 -1.75 -8.11 13.88
C GLN A 56 -2.68 -6.93 14.15
N GLU A 57 -2.35 -5.73 13.66
CA GLU A 57 -3.22 -4.57 13.82
C GLU A 57 -4.57 -4.74 13.10
N LEU A 58 -4.59 -5.30 11.89
CA LEU A 58 -5.84 -5.62 11.19
C LEU A 58 -6.72 -6.58 12.00
N VAL A 59 -6.14 -7.65 12.56
CA VAL A 59 -6.87 -8.60 13.42
C VAL A 59 -7.43 -7.90 14.66
N ARG A 60 -6.62 -7.08 15.35
CA ARG A 60 -7.07 -6.31 16.53
C ARG A 60 -8.21 -5.34 16.19
N ILE A 61 -8.13 -4.69 15.03
CA ILE A 61 -9.17 -3.78 14.55
C ILE A 61 -10.47 -4.56 14.29
N ASP A 62 -10.40 -5.70 13.61
CA ASP A 62 -11.56 -6.54 13.33
C ASP A 62 -12.23 -7.06 14.61
N GLU A 63 -11.43 -7.55 15.56
CA GLU A 63 -11.92 -7.95 16.89
C GLU A 63 -12.63 -6.79 17.60
N ARG A 64 -12.02 -5.60 17.60
CA ARG A 64 -12.59 -4.43 18.27
C ARG A 64 -13.87 -3.92 17.58
N ILE A 65 -13.93 -3.91 16.25
CA ILE A 65 -15.14 -3.55 15.51
C ILE A 65 -16.28 -4.55 15.78
N SER A 66 -15.95 -5.85 15.88
CA SER A 66 -16.92 -6.88 16.28
C SER A 66 -17.48 -6.62 17.68
N ASP A 67 -16.60 -6.34 18.65
CA ASP A 67 -17.00 -6.01 20.02
C ASP A 67 -17.87 -4.74 20.08
N ILE A 68 -17.48 -3.69 19.35
CA ILE A 68 -18.26 -2.44 19.27
C ILE A 68 -19.66 -2.72 18.69
N THR A 69 -19.75 -3.54 17.64
CA THR A 69 -21.04 -3.92 17.05
C THR A 69 -21.93 -4.61 18.07
N ALA A 70 -21.40 -5.59 18.80
CA ALA A 70 -22.15 -6.29 19.85
C ALA A 70 -22.60 -5.36 20.98
N GLN A 71 -21.72 -4.45 21.43
CA GLN A 71 -22.06 -3.46 22.47
C GLN A 71 -23.11 -2.46 21.98
N ALA A 72 -22.98 -1.99 20.74
CA ALA A 72 -23.92 -1.06 20.13
C ALA A 72 -25.33 -1.67 20.02
N ASP A 73 -25.44 -2.95 19.65
CA ASP A 73 -26.72 -3.66 19.58
C ASP A 73 -27.39 -3.77 20.97
N VAL A 74 -26.61 -4.09 22.01
CA VAL A 74 -27.11 -4.14 23.39
C VAL A 74 -27.60 -2.77 23.86
N ILE A 75 -26.81 -1.72 23.62
CA ILE A 75 -27.18 -0.35 24.00
C ILE A 75 -28.43 0.10 23.23
N GLN A 76 -28.50 -0.18 21.93
CA GLN A 76 -29.65 0.19 21.11
C GLN A 76 -30.93 -0.50 21.59
N ASN A 77 -30.86 -1.77 21.96
CA ASN A 77 -32.00 -2.47 22.56
C ASN A 77 -32.39 -1.84 23.91
N LYS A 78 -31.41 -1.51 24.75
CA LYS A 78 -31.67 -0.88 26.04
C LYS A 78 -32.32 0.49 25.90
N ILE A 79 -31.86 1.32 24.96
CA ILE A 79 -32.47 2.63 24.65
C ILE A 79 -33.97 2.49 24.32
N ARG A 80 -34.35 1.45 23.56
CA ARG A 80 -35.77 1.21 23.20
C ARG A 80 -36.66 0.85 24.40
N GLU A 81 -36.06 0.32 25.46
CA GLU A 81 -36.75 -0.10 26.68
C GLU A 81 -36.75 0.98 27.77
N THR A 82 -35.88 1.99 27.64
CA THR A 82 -35.73 3.08 28.61
C THR A 82 -36.78 4.18 28.39
N GLU A 83 -37.18 4.87 29.48
CA GLU A 83 -38.08 6.01 29.42
C GLU A 83 -37.47 7.18 28.62
N VAL A 84 -38.25 7.71 27.68
CA VAL A 84 -37.85 8.82 26.81
C VAL A 84 -37.65 10.11 27.62
N GLY A 85 -36.53 10.78 27.42
CA GLY A 85 -36.11 11.98 28.13
C GLY A 85 -35.49 11.70 29.50
N SER A 86 -35.28 10.44 29.86
CA SER A 86 -34.62 10.08 31.12
C SER A 86 -33.10 10.31 31.05
N SER A 87 -32.49 10.52 32.22
CA SER A 87 -31.03 10.60 32.33
C SER A 87 -30.34 9.30 31.90
N GLU A 88 -31.01 8.15 32.05
CA GLU A 88 -30.48 6.86 31.58
C GLU A 88 -30.46 6.79 30.05
N GLU A 89 -31.51 7.24 29.37
CA GLU A 89 -31.54 7.31 27.90
C GLU A 89 -30.42 8.22 27.36
N GLU A 90 -30.22 9.38 28.00
CA GLU A 90 -29.14 10.31 27.65
C GLU A 90 -27.76 9.67 27.79
N GLN A 91 -27.50 8.96 28.90
CA GLN A 91 -26.25 8.24 29.11
C GLN A 91 -26.03 7.15 28.07
N LEU A 92 -27.05 6.34 27.78
CA LEU A 92 -26.97 5.28 26.78
C LEU A 92 -26.73 5.83 25.38
N THR A 93 -27.39 6.93 25.03
CA THR A 93 -27.22 7.62 23.74
C THR A 93 -25.79 8.15 23.60
N ASN A 94 -25.24 8.74 24.66
CA ASN A 94 -23.86 9.20 24.68
C ASN A 94 -22.86 8.04 24.52
N SER A 95 -23.07 6.92 25.21
CA SER A 95 -22.24 5.71 25.03
C SER A 95 -22.32 5.16 23.60
N TYR A 96 -23.51 5.11 23.00
CA TYR A 96 -23.69 4.69 21.61
C TYR A 96 -22.94 5.59 20.62
N LEU A 97 -22.97 6.91 20.85
CA LEU A 97 -22.24 7.88 20.03
C LEU A 97 -20.72 7.70 20.15
N GLN A 98 -20.21 7.45 21.36
CA GLN A 98 -18.80 7.15 21.59
C GLN A 98 -18.35 5.90 20.83
N LEU A 99 -19.12 4.81 20.91
CA LEU A 99 -18.86 3.59 20.16
C LEU A 99 -18.89 3.82 18.64
N THR A 100 -19.82 4.65 18.16
CA THR A 100 -19.91 5.01 16.74
C THR A 100 -18.68 5.77 16.27
N ASN A 101 -18.21 6.73 17.05
CA ASN A 101 -17.00 7.50 16.73
C ASN A 101 -15.75 6.61 16.76
N GLU A 102 -15.63 5.74 17.77
CA GLU A 102 -14.52 4.78 17.87
C GLU A 102 -14.49 3.86 16.64
N ARG A 103 -15.64 3.30 16.25
CA ARG A 103 -15.75 2.47 15.04
C ARG A 103 -15.30 3.22 13.80
N ASN A 104 -15.69 4.48 13.64
CA ASN A 104 -15.28 5.27 12.47
C ASN A 104 -13.76 5.44 12.42
N THR A 105 -13.11 5.77 13.55
CA THR A 105 -11.64 5.83 13.64
C THR A 105 -10.99 4.49 13.29
N LEU A 106 -11.55 3.37 13.77
CA LEU A 106 -11.04 2.04 13.46
C LEU A 106 -11.20 1.68 11.99
N VAL A 107 -12.30 2.06 11.34
CA VAL A 107 -12.52 1.85 9.90
C VAL A 107 -11.50 2.63 9.06
N HIS A 108 -11.22 3.89 9.40
CA HIS A 108 -10.17 4.66 8.71
C HIS A 108 -8.79 4.01 8.89
N ARG A 109 -8.48 3.55 10.10
CA ARG A 109 -7.23 2.84 10.38
C ARG A 109 -7.14 1.49 9.66
N GLN A 110 -8.27 0.79 9.49
CA GLN A 110 -8.34 -0.42 8.68
C GLN A 110 -8.06 -0.13 7.21
N GLU A 111 -8.65 0.93 6.66
CA GLU A 111 -8.40 1.36 5.28
C GLU A 111 -6.92 1.67 5.05
N TYR A 112 -6.28 2.36 5.99
CA TYR A 112 -4.83 2.60 5.96
C TYR A 112 -4.04 1.30 5.78
N TYR A 113 -4.21 0.32 6.68
CA TYR A 113 -3.46 -0.93 6.61
C TYR A 113 -3.81 -1.79 5.38
N ASN A 114 -5.05 -1.71 4.89
CA ASN A 114 -5.43 -2.36 3.63
C ASN A 114 -4.71 -1.75 2.41
N ILE A 115 -4.52 -0.42 2.39
CA ILE A 115 -3.73 0.25 1.35
C ILE A 115 -2.26 -0.20 1.44
N ILE A 116 -1.69 -0.29 2.66
CA ILE A 116 -0.32 -0.81 2.88
C ILE A 116 -0.17 -2.21 2.29
N GLU A 117 -1.10 -3.13 2.57
CA GLU A 117 -1.06 -4.50 2.03
C GLU A 117 -1.14 -4.50 0.50
N THR A 118 -1.99 -3.66 -0.08
CA THR A 118 -2.09 -3.53 -1.55
C THR A 118 -0.79 -2.98 -2.15
N ILE A 119 -0.14 -2.01 -1.50
CA ILE A 119 1.17 -1.48 -1.92
C ILE A 119 2.24 -2.59 -1.91
N ARG A 120 2.27 -3.46 -0.90
CA ARG A 120 3.18 -4.62 -0.86
C ARG A 120 2.93 -5.56 -2.02
N GLN A 121 1.67 -5.93 -2.25
CA GLN A 121 1.31 -6.82 -3.34
C GLN A 121 1.73 -6.25 -4.70
N THR A 122 1.38 -4.99 -4.98
CA THR A 122 1.78 -4.32 -6.23
C THR A 122 3.30 -4.21 -6.35
N THR A 123 4.03 -4.03 -5.25
CA THR A 123 5.50 -4.02 -5.27
C THR A 123 6.06 -5.40 -5.66
N SER A 124 5.53 -6.48 -5.09
CA SER A 124 5.91 -7.85 -5.47
C SER A 124 5.61 -8.13 -6.95
N GLU A 125 4.46 -7.67 -7.45
CA GLU A 125 4.08 -7.82 -8.87
C GLU A 125 5.06 -7.09 -9.79
N ILE A 126 5.51 -5.89 -9.40
CA ILE A 126 6.52 -5.11 -10.15
C ILE A 126 7.85 -5.85 -10.19
N ASP A 127 8.29 -6.43 -9.08
CA ASP A 127 9.55 -7.15 -9.01
C ASP A 127 9.52 -8.44 -9.85
N ASP A 128 8.39 -9.16 -9.83
CA ASP A 128 8.18 -10.32 -10.70
C ASP A 128 8.14 -9.93 -12.19
N LEU A 129 7.47 -8.83 -12.55
CA LEU A 129 7.44 -8.30 -13.92
C LEU A 129 8.84 -7.88 -14.39
N ARG A 130 9.62 -7.21 -13.53
CA ARG A 130 11.01 -6.86 -13.81
C ARG A 130 11.86 -8.11 -14.08
N ARG A 131 11.75 -9.14 -13.22
CA ARG A 131 12.48 -10.41 -13.43
C ARG A 131 12.12 -11.06 -14.76
N ARG A 132 10.83 -11.10 -15.12
CA ARG A 132 10.37 -11.66 -16.40
C ARG A 132 10.89 -10.87 -17.61
N ILE A 133 10.96 -9.54 -17.51
CA ILE A 133 11.53 -8.69 -18.56
C ILE A 133 13.03 -8.97 -18.72
N ASP A 134 13.76 -9.12 -17.61
CA ASP A 134 15.19 -9.44 -17.61
C ASP A 134 15.46 -10.83 -18.23
N GLU A 135 14.67 -11.84 -17.87
CA GLU A 135 14.74 -13.19 -18.46
C GLU A 135 14.54 -13.15 -20.00
N VAL A 136 13.51 -12.44 -20.48
CA VAL A 136 13.20 -12.34 -21.91
C VAL A 136 14.20 -11.46 -22.67
N THR A 137 14.89 -10.53 -22.00
CA THR A 137 15.98 -9.75 -22.60
C THR A 137 17.29 -10.50 -22.64
N GLN A 138 17.61 -11.29 -21.62
CA GLN A 138 18.83 -12.10 -21.62
C GLN A 138 18.81 -13.15 -22.73
N ILE A 139 17.68 -13.83 -22.95
CA ILE A 139 17.51 -14.80 -24.06
C ILE A 139 17.69 -14.13 -25.44
N ALA A 140 17.34 -12.85 -25.54
CA ALA A 140 17.40 -12.09 -26.78
C ALA A 140 18.81 -11.62 -27.19
N ASP A 141 19.72 -11.53 -26.22
CA ASP A 141 21.12 -11.23 -26.50
C ASP A 141 21.83 -12.47 -27.10
N ASP A 142 21.33 -13.69 -26.84
CA ASP A 142 21.85 -14.96 -27.38
C ASP A 142 21.18 -15.42 -28.68
N ILE A 143 19.91 -15.06 -28.92
CA ILE A 143 19.11 -15.50 -30.08
C ILE A 143 18.33 -14.31 -30.69
N PRO A 144 18.32 -14.14 -32.03
CA PRO A 144 17.51 -13.11 -32.67
C PRO A 144 16.02 -13.19 -32.28
N ARG A 145 15.49 -12.12 -31.69
CA ARG A 145 14.07 -12.03 -31.27
C ARG A 145 13.10 -12.28 -32.42
N SER A 146 12.25 -13.29 -32.26
CA SER A 146 11.06 -13.48 -33.11
C SER A 146 10.05 -12.35 -32.85
N ASN A 147 9.11 -12.12 -33.78
CA ASN A 147 8.04 -11.13 -33.58
C ASN A 147 7.20 -11.45 -32.34
N GLU A 148 7.01 -12.72 -31.99
CA GLU A 148 6.29 -13.14 -30.79
C GLU A 148 7.02 -12.70 -29.51
N THR A 149 8.35 -12.86 -29.45
CA THR A 149 9.15 -12.42 -28.29
C THR A 149 9.14 -10.89 -28.11
N LYS A 150 9.04 -10.13 -29.20
CA LYS A 150 8.89 -8.66 -29.15
C LYS A 150 7.53 -8.29 -28.57
N THR A 151 6.44 -8.85 -29.10
CA THR A 151 5.09 -8.61 -28.57
C THR A 151 4.94 -9.06 -27.11
N ALA A 152 5.58 -10.15 -26.71
CA ALA A 152 5.61 -10.58 -25.31
C ALA A 152 6.37 -9.59 -24.41
N THR A 153 7.49 -9.05 -24.89
CA THR A 153 8.24 -8.02 -24.15
C THR A 153 7.41 -6.72 -24.02
N ASP A 154 6.76 -6.28 -25.10
CA ASP A 154 5.95 -5.06 -25.09
C ASP A 154 4.78 -5.16 -24.11
N ARG A 155 4.11 -6.32 -24.04
CA ARG A 155 3.07 -6.59 -23.03
C ARG A 155 3.59 -6.54 -21.60
N LEU A 156 4.75 -7.16 -21.34
CA LEU A 156 5.36 -7.11 -20.00
C LEU A 156 5.72 -5.68 -19.58
N MET A 157 6.15 -4.85 -20.53
CA MET A 157 6.45 -3.42 -20.29
C MET A 157 5.18 -2.62 -20.02
N GLU A 158 4.08 -2.90 -20.72
CA GLU A 158 2.76 -2.31 -20.47
C GLU A 158 2.25 -2.69 -19.07
N ASP A 159 2.26 -3.98 -18.74
CA ASP A 159 1.88 -4.50 -17.42
C ASP A 159 2.71 -3.84 -16.29
N LEU A 160 4.02 -3.67 -16.51
CA LEU A 160 4.91 -3.01 -15.56
C LEU A 160 4.56 -1.54 -15.38
N SER A 161 4.29 -0.82 -16.47
CA SER A 161 3.87 0.58 -16.43
C SER A 161 2.57 0.74 -15.64
N ASP A 162 1.59 -0.13 -15.87
CA ASP A 162 0.31 -0.11 -15.19
C ASP A 162 0.46 -0.42 -13.69
N ALA A 163 1.29 -1.40 -13.32
CA ALA A 163 1.59 -1.69 -11.93
C ALA A 163 2.32 -0.53 -11.24
N MET A 164 3.29 0.11 -11.91
CA MET A 164 3.98 1.29 -11.36
C MET A 164 3.02 2.46 -11.12
N LYS A 165 2.12 2.72 -12.08
CA LYS A 165 1.07 3.73 -11.96
C LYS A 165 0.11 3.40 -10.82
N MET A 166 -0.27 2.13 -10.66
CA MET A 166 -1.14 1.68 -9.58
C MET A 166 -0.50 1.95 -8.21
N LYS A 167 0.77 1.58 -7.99
CA LYS A 167 1.44 1.90 -6.72
C LYS A 167 1.51 3.41 -6.47
N SER A 168 1.78 4.21 -7.51
CA SER A 168 1.83 5.67 -7.38
C SER A 168 0.47 6.23 -6.92
N ASN A 169 -0.63 5.75 -7.48
CA ASN A 169 -1.98 6.11 -7.06
C ASN A 169 -2.28 5.64 -5.63
N LEU A 170 -1.83 4.43 -5.25
CA LEU A 170 -2.01 3.91 -3.89
C LEU A 170 -1.27 4.74 -2.85
N VAL A 171 -0.04 5.19 -3.15
CA VAL A 171 0.72 6.08 -2.28
C VAL A 171 0.02 7.43 -2.12
N GLN A 172 -0.53 7.99 -3.20
CA GLN A 172 -1.34 9.22 -3.11
C GLN A 172 -2.60 9.00 -2.26
N LYS A 173 -3.30 7.88 -2.46
CA LYS A 173 -4.47 7.51 -1.65
C LYS A 173 -4.09 7.38 -0.17
N LEU A 174 -2.95 6.76 0.11
CA LEU A 174 -2.45 6.58 1.47
C LEU A 174 -2.26 7.93 2.19
N PHE A 175 -1.65 8.91 1.52
CA PHE A 175 -1.47 10.24 2.09
C PHE A 175 -2.81 10.94 2.35
N ALA A 176 -3.79 10.81 1.45
CA ALA A 176 -5.12 11.34 1.70
C ALA A 176 -5.80 10.66 2.90
N THR A 177 -5.65 9.33 3.05
CA THR A 177 -6.16 8.60 4.21
C THR A 177 -5.44 9.01 5.50
N GLU A 178 -4.13 9.29 5.47
CA GLU A 178 -3.39 9.82 6.62
C GLU A 178 -3.84 11.23 7.03
N GLU A 179 -4.28 12.07 6.09
CA GLU A 179 -4.83 13.40 6.38
C GLU A 179 -6.23 13.37 7.01
N GLU A 180 -6.99 12.30 6.77
CA GLU A 180 -8.36 12.10 7.27
C GLU A 180 -8.43 11.42 8.65
N MET A 181 -7.31 10.84 9.13
CA MET A 181 -7.19 10.20 10.46
C MET A 181 -6.88 11.19 11.58
#